data_AF-B4R862-F1
#
_entry.id   AF-B4R862-F1
#
_cell.length_a   1.000
_cell.length_b   1.000
_cell.length_c   1.000
_cell.angle_alpha   90.00
_cell.angle_beta   90.00
_cell.angle_gamma   90.00
#
_symmetry.space_group_name_H-M   'P 1'
#
loop_
_entity.id
_entity.type
_entity.pdbx_description
1 polymer ?
#
loop_
_entity_poly.entity_id
_entity_poly.type
_entity_poly.pdbx_seq_one_letter_code
_entity_poly.pdbx_strand_id
1 'polypeptide(L)' 'MTLAAAAGLAALGLFAGWRGARPPDPHRGPRMIPWRFLMLLAAAGAILMLVHAVNLMGFTTGRR' A
#
# COMPACT_ATOMS: atom_id res chain seq x y z
N MET A 1 -1.88 -15.65 -7.85
CA MET A 1 -2.08 -15.12 -6.48
C MET A 1 -1.38 -13.78 -6.28
N THR A 2 -0.13 -13.61 -6.74
CA THR A 2 0.64 -12.36 -6.64
C THR A 2 -0.08 -11.12 -7.17
N LEU A 3 -0.66 -11.20 -8.38
CA LEU A 3 -1.37 -10.07 -8.99
C LEU A 3 -2.61 -9.66 -8.18
N ALA A 4 -3.34 -10.61 -7.63
CA ALA A 4 -4.49 -10.33 -6.78
C ALA A 4 -4.06 -9.65 -5.46
N ALA A 5 -2.96 -10.10 -4.85
CA ALA A 5 -2.39 -9.47 -3.67
C ALA A 5 -1.90 -8.04 -3.97
N ALA A 6 -1.20 -7.84 -5.09
CA ALA A 6 -0.76 -6.51 -5.54
C ALA A 6 -1.95 -5.56 -5.76
N ALA A 7 -3.00 -6.03 -6.44
CA ALA A 7 -4.21 -5.26 -6.66
C ALA A 7 -4.93 -4.90 -5.35
N GLY A 8 -5.03 -5.85 -4.42
CA GLY A 8 -5.60 -5.59 -3.09
C GLY A 8 -4.82 -4.56 -2.29
N LEU A 9 -3.49 -4.63 -2.31
CA LEU A 9 -2.61 -3.66 -1.65
C LEU A 9 -2.69 -2.28 -2.31
N ALA A 10 -2.75 -2.22 -3.64
CA ALA A 10 -2.97 -0.97 -4.36
C ALA A 10 -4.32 -0.33 -3.98
N ALA A 11 -5.41 -1.11 -3.98
CA ALA A 11 -6.73 -0.63 -3.58
C ALA A 11 -6.76 -0.13 -2.12
N LEU A 12 -6.13 -0.86 -1.20
CA LEU A 12 -5.99 -0.45 0.20
C LEU A 12 -5.19 0.86 0.31
N GLY A 13 -4.08 0.98 -0.42
CA GLY A 13 -3.25 2.18 -0.44
C GLY A 13 -4.00 3.40 -0.97
N LEU A 14 -4.70 3.26 -2.09
CA LEU A 14 -5.56 4.31 -2.66
C LEU A 14 -6.67 4.72 -1.68
N PHE A 15 -7.35 3.75 -1.08
CA PHE A 15 -8.41 4.02 -0.09
C PHE A 15 -7.87 4.73 1.14
N ALA A 16 -6.73 4.26 1.68
CA ALA A 16 -6.10 4.86 2.85
C ALA A 16 -5.56 6.26 2.54
N GLY A 17 -5.01 6.48 1.34
CA GLY A 17 -4.56 7.78 0.86
C GLY A 17 -5.72 8.76 0.70
N TRP A 18 -6.81 8.35 0.05
CA TRP A 18 -8.01 9.17 -0.10
C TRP A 18 -8.64 9.51 1.25
N ARG A 19 -8.75 8.54 2.16
CA ARG A 19 -9.21 8.79 3.53
C ARG A 19 -8.25 9.71 4.29
N GLY A 20 -6.94 9.53 4.11
CA GLY A 20 -5.87 10.33 4.68
C GLY A 20 -5.90 11.79 4.27
N ALA A 21 -6.18 12.06 2.99
CA ALA A 21 -6.18 13.39 2.38
C ALA A 21 -7.40 14.24 2.74
N ARG A 22 -8.45 13.65 3.32
CA ARG A 22 -9.62 14.41 3.80
C ARG A 22 -9.18 15.40 4.89
N PRO A 23 -9.66 16.66 4.85
CA PRO A 23 -9.28 17.68 5.82
C PRO A 23 -9.56 17.20 7.26
N PRO A 24 -8.68 17.53 8.22
CA PRO A 24 -8.94 17.20 9.62
C PRO A 24 -10.14 18.03 10.10
N ASP A 25 -11.17 17.38 10.63
CA ASP A 25 -12.28 18.05 11.34
C ASP A 25 -11.80 18.41 12.76
N PRO A 26 -11.60 19.70 13.11
CA PRO A 26 -11.14 20.08 14.44
C PRO A 26 -12.15 19.71 15.54
N HIS A 27 -13.44 19.64 15.18
CA HIS A 27 -14.54 19.35 16.10
C HIS A 27 -14.77 17.85 16.38
N ARG A 28 -14.16 16.94 15.60
CA ARG A 28 -14.31 15.48 15.76
C ARG A 28 -13.17 14.80 16.53
N GLY A 29 -12.22 15.59 17.02
CA GLY A 29 -11.09 15.09 17.79
C GLY A 29 -9.98 14.45 16.93
N PRO A 30 -8.90 13.98 17.58
CA PRO A 30 -7.71 13.47 16.90
C PRO A 30 -8.01 12.26 16.03
N ARG A 31 -7.34 12.18 14.88
CA ARG A 31 -7.49 11.06 13.94
C ARG A 31 -6.86 9.78 14.55
N MET A 32 -7.70 8.91 15.09
CA MET A 32 -7.26 7.68 15.79
C MET A 32 -6.59 6.65 14.89
N ILE A 33 -7.00 6.57 13.62
CA ILE A 33 -6.43 5.63 12.65
C ILE A 33 -5.32 6.33 11.87
N PRO A 34 -4.09 5.79 11.85
CA PRO A 34 -2.97 6.37 11.12
C PRO A 34 -3.07 6.05 9.62
N TRP A 35 -4.03 6.68 8.93
CA TRP A 35 -4.31 6.46 7.50
C TRP A 35 -3.09 6.63 6.60
N ARG A 36 -2.21 7.60 6.91
CA ARG A 36 -0.96 7.81 6.17
C ARG A 36 0.01 6.63 6.32
N PHE A 37 0.11 6.05 7.52
CA PHE A 37 0.95 4.87 7.75
C PHE A 37 0.41 3.66 6.98
N LEU A 38 -0.91 3.42 7.04
CA LEU A 38 -1.55 2.34 6.29
C LEU A 38 -1.37 2.50 4.78
N MET A 39 -1.44 3.72 4.25
CA MET A 39 -1.16 4.01 2.85
C MET A 39 0.27 3.61 2.47
N LEU A 40 1.26 4.02 3.27
CA LEU A 40 2.67 3.72 3.02
C LEU A 40 2.96 2.23 3.14
N LEU A 41 2.38 1.55 4.13
CA LEU A 41 2.53 0.10 4.31
C LEU A 41 1.95 -0.68 3.12
N ALA A 42 0.77 -0.28 2.66
CA ALA A 42 0.13 -0.87 1.50
C ALA A 42 0.95 -0.65 0.22
N ALA A 43 1.50 0.55 0.03
CA ALA A 43 2.37 0.87 -1.10
C ALA A 43 3.67 0.04 -1.06
N ALA A 44 4.33 -0.07 0.10
CA ALA A 44 5.52 -0.91 0.26
C ALA A 44 5.23 -2.38 -0.05
N GLY A 45 4.11 -2.92 0.44
CA GLY A 45 3.68 -4.27 0.12
C GLY A 45 3.41 -4.47 -1.38
N ALA A 46 2.77 -3.50 -2.04
CA ALA A 46 2.52 -3.57 -3.48
C ALA A 46 3.83 -3.59 -4.28
N ILE A 47 4.85 -2.82 -3.87
CA ILE A 47 6.19 -2.85 -4.46
C ILE A 47 6.83 -4.24 -4.29
N LEU A 48 6.72 -4.86 -3.11
CA LEU A 48 7.23 -6.22 -2.89
C LEU A 48 6.53 -7.25 -3.77
N MET A 49 5.21 -7.15 -3.95
CA MET A 49 4.47 -8.03 -4.85
C MET A 49 4.86 -7.81 -6.32
N LEU A 50 5.18 -6.58 -6.71
CA LEU A 50 5.71 -6.27 -8.03
C LEU A 50 7.08 -6.91 -8.25
N VAL A 51 8.00 -6.79 -7.29
CA VAL A 51 9.31 -7.47 -7.33
C VAL A 51 9.12 -8.99 -7.41
N HIS A 52 8.21 -9.56 -6.63
CA HIS A 52 7.90 -10.98 -6.71
C HIS A 52 7.34 -11.37 -8.08
N ALA A 53 6.48 -10.55 -8.68
CA ALA A 53 5.98 -10.79 -10.04
C ALA A 53 7.10 -10.74 -11.09
N VAL A 54 8.03 -9.79 -10.97
CA VAL A 54 9.22 -9.69 -11.83
C VAL A 54 10.12 -10.92 -11.65
N ASN A 55 10.28 -11.41 -10.43
CA ASN A 55 11.04 -12.63 -10.17
C ASN A 55 10.39 -13.88 -10.79
N LEU A 56 9.06 -13.97 -10.78
CA LEU A 56 8.33 -15.04 -11.47
C LEU A 56 8.51 -15.00 -13.00
N MET A 57 8.81 -13.84 -13.57
CA MET A 57 9.15 -13.70 -15.00
C MET A 57 10.60 -14.14 -15.32
N GLY A 58 11.37 -14.59 -14.33
CA GLY A 58 12.73 -15.11 -14.51
C GLY A 58 13.84 -14.08 -14.29
N PHE A 59 13.49 -12.85 -13.89
CA PHE A 59 14.48 -11.87 -13.45
C PHE A 59 14.87 -12.12 -11.98
N THR A 60 16.06 -11.72 -11.56
CA THR A 60 16.47 -11.83 -10.15
C THR A 60 16.75 -10.43 -9.59
N THR A 61 15.82 -9.90 -8.79
CA THR A 61 15.92 -8.55 -8.20
C THR A 61 16.69 -8.55 -6.86
N GLY A 62 17.75 -9.34 -6.71
CA GLY A 62 18.55 -9.45 -5.48
C GLY A 62 19.85 -10.25 -5.67
N ARG A 63 20.72 -10.26 -4.65
CA ARG A 63 21.93 -11.10 -4.65
C ARG A 63 21.54 -12.52 -4.25
N ARG A 64 22.00 -13.50 -5.05
CA ARG A 64 21.77 -14.94 -4.82
C ARG A 64 22.25 -15.38 -3.44
#